data_AF-A0A5N6ELN3-F1
#
_entry.id   AF-A0A5N6ELN3-F1
#
_cell.length_a   1.000
_cell.length_b   1.000
_cell.length_c   1.000
_cell.angle_alpha   90.00
_cell.angle_beta   90.00
_cell.angle_gamma   90.00
#
_symmetry.space_group_name_H-M   'P 1'
#
loop_
_entity.id
_entity.type
_entity.pdbx_description
1 polymer ?
#
loop_
_entity_poly.entity_id
_entity_poly.type
_entity_poly.pdbx_seq_one_letter_code
_entity_poly.pdbx_strand_id
1 'polypeptide(L)'
;MGFFDSLWEGVKEGGKFIVDNAGDILNAGKSIARVAGFRMLDEEEVTEVNIIAQSDRVLKVFDDYGKAAKHLEKQARVRRRTMPDPPQMMAMKDPVTNTSSLSGLWINPVAVTGADQGHVKSMDTYQDLSKLLTLLGAPLITVSNQYTVEDTAALLAQSLFANAPVEQSSLETDDALNPVSTTVSSITDSATETHIKAAHSYYEIPMGDTTSKNVWHGALDVSVQRSKASCMREISLRGETTYEAESQPVTSGSSWEVALNVDWADRRAADLAMRETKVTIQKLDNSYSIIANSLTGRTQIVRLKTPAGKTPADARVFMVTVVRKIMDDPQAENHQQAAMPQILVTTSLIA
;
A
#
# COMPACT_ATOMS: atom_id res chain seq x y z
N MET A 1 -3.64 -12.16 5.81
CA MET A 1 -4.00 -11.00 6.65
C MET A 1 -4.14 -9.83 5.69
N GLY A 2 -5.36 -9.53 5.25
CA GLY A 2 -5.66 -8.37 4.42
C GLY A 2 -6.44 -7.41 5.30
N PHE A 3 -5.82 -6.29 5.68
CA PHE A 3 -6.31 -5.47 6.79
C PHE A 3 -6.12 -3.97 6.55
N PHE A 4 -6.19 -3.54 5.29
CA PHE A 4 -6.30 -2.12 4.95
C PHE A 4 -7.60 -1.86 4.18
N ASP A 5 -8.69 -2.52 4.58
CA ASP A 5 -10.01 -2.27 4.00
C ASP A 5 -10.65 -0.97 4.53
N SER A 6 -10.00 -0.26 5.44
CA SER A 6 -10.13 1.20 5.46
C SER A 6 -8.87 1.86 5.99
N LEU A 7 -8.39 2.90 5.30
CA LEU A 7 -7.40 3.88 5.78
C LEU A 7 -7.76 4.50 7.15
N TRP A 8 -8.93 4.16 7.71
CA TRP A 8 -9.48 4.64 8.98
C TRP A 8 -9.43 3.59 10.10
N GLU A 9 -9.46 2.30 9.78
CA GLU A 9 -9.37 1.22 10.77
C GLU A 9 -7.92 0.90 11.15
N GLY A 10 -6.93 1.21 10.30
CA GLY A 10 -5.51 0.96 10.55
C GLY A 10 -4.98 1.51 11.88
N VAL A 11 -5.58 2.58 12.42
CA VAL A 11 -5.24 3.14 13.74
C VAL A 11 -5.71 2.23 14.89
N LYS A 12 -6.95 1.77 14.84
CA LYS A 12 -7.52 0.87 15.85
C LYS A 12 -6.88 -0.51 15.76
N GLU A 13 -6.64 -0.94 14.54
CA GLU A 13 -6.03 -2.21 14.20
C GLU A 13 -4.56 -2.28 14.59
N GLY A 14 -3.80 -1.19 14.35
CA GLY A 14 -2.42 -1.06 14.81
C GLY A 14 -2.30 -1.03 16.34
N GLY A 15 -3.15 -0.25 17.02
CA GLY A 15 -3.21 -0.25 18.49
C GLY A 15 -3.52 -1.62 19.06
N LYS A 16 -4.46 -2.35 18.44
CA LYS A 16 -4.84 -3.71 18.87
C LYS A 16 -3.70 -4.69 18.64
N PHE A 17 -3.04 -4.62 17.48
CA PHE A 17 -1.88 -5.44 17.19
C PHE A 17 -0.80 -5.29 18.27
N ILE A 18 -0.51 -4.06 18.69
CA ILE A 18 0.50 -3.79 19.74
C ILE A 18 0.07 -4.42 21.07
N VAL A 19 -1.18 -4.23 21.48
CA VAL A 19 -1.72 -4.82 22.71
C VAL A 19 -1.65 -6.35 22.68
N ASP A 20 -1.97 -6.95 21.53
CA ASP A 20 -2.04 -8.41 21.37
C ASP A 20 -0.65 -9.07 21.21
N ASN A 21 0.40 -8.31 20.83
CA ASN A 21 1.71 -8.87 20.45
C ASN A 21 2.91 -8.29 21.22
N ALA A 22 2.73 -7.25 22.05
CA ALA A 22 3.84 -6.70 22.83
C ALA A 22 4.13 -7.59 24.06
N GLY A 23 5.36 -8.09 24.16
CA GLY A 23 5.91 -8.71 25.36
C GLY A 23 6.08 -7.71 26.50
N ASP A 24 6.28 -6.42 26.18
CA ASP A 24 6.27 -5.31 27.12
C ASP A 24 5.36 -4.16 26.65
N ILE A 25 4.08 -4.29 26.99
CA ILE A 25 3.05 -3.28 26.66
C ILE A 25 3.32 -1.91 27.30
N LEU A 26 4.05 -1.86 28.42
CA LEU A 26 4.32 -0.60 29.12
C LEU A 26 5.35 0.22 28.34
N ASN A 27 6.42 -0.42 27.86
CA ASN A 27 7.43 0.26 27.06
C ASN A 27 6.90 0.63 25.67
N ALA A 28 6.11 -0.25 25.02
CA ALA A 28 5.41 0.07 23.79
C ALA A 28 4.47 1.28 23.97
N GLY A 29 3.64 1.27 25.02
CA GLY A 29 2.72 2.36 25.35
C GLY A 29 3.43 3.68 25.66
N LYS A 30 4.55 3.66 26.40
CA LYS A 30 5.37 4.86 26.66
C LYS A 30 5.93 5.48 25.39
N SER A 31 6.45 4.68 24.46
CA SER A 31 6.96 5.17 23.17
C SER A 31 5.87 5.90 22.38
N ILE A 32 4.67 5.29 22.30
CA ILE A 32 3.50 5.87 21.63
C ILE A 32 3.05 7.16 22.31
N ALA A 33 2.94 7.14 23.65
CA ALA A 33 2.54 8.31 24.43
C ALA A 33 3.55 9.47 24.30
N ARG A 34 4.86 9.19 24.18
CA ARG A 34 5.89 10.22 23.97
C ARG A 34 5.67 10.95 22.64
N VAL A 35 5.37 10.21 21.57
CA VAL A 35 5.08 10.78 20.24
C VAL A 35 3.74 11.52 20.24
N ALA A 36 2.72 10.98 20.92
CA ALA A 36 1.42 11.63 21.08
C ALA A 36 1.52 12.94 21.88
N GLY A 37 2.29 12.93 22.98
CA GLY A 37 2.48 14.05 23.91
C GLY A 37 3.29 15.20 23.32
N PHE A 38 4.08 14.96 22.27
CA PHE A 38 4.78 16.02 21.54
C PHE A 38 3.82 17.06 20.94
N ARG A 39 2.54 16.73 20.77
CA ARG A 39 1.49 17.67 20.39
C ARG A 39 0.99 18.55 21.54
N MET A 40 0.93 18.03 22.77
CA MET A 40 0.47 18.80 23.95
C MET A 40 1.48 19.87 24.39
N LEU A 41 2.74 19.76 23.96
CA LEU A 41 3.75 20.79 24.23
C LEU A 41 3.70 21.97 23.25
N ASP A 42 3.15 21.77 22.04
CA ASP A 42 2.96 22.82 21.02
C ASP A 42 1.61 23.57 21.15
N GLU A 43 0.62 22.97 21.82
CA GLU A 43 -0.68 23.56 22.17
C GLU A 43 -0.73 23.67 23.71
N GLU A 44 -0.49 24.85 24.28
CA GLU A 44 -0.36 25.15 25.73
C GLU A 44 -1.24 24.30 26.68
N GLU A 45 -0.77 23.13 27.12
CA GLU A 45 -1.14 22.52 28.40
C GLU A 45 -0.18 21.37 28.74
N VAL A 46 0.87 21.68 29.50
CA VAL A 46 1.73 20.66 30.14
C VAL A 46 0.93 20.03 31.27
N THR A 47 0.11 19.03 30.97
CA THR A 47 -0.37 18.10 32.00
C THR A 47 0.53 16.89 32.03
N GLU A 48 1.18 16.69 33.17
CA GLU A 48 1.94 15.50 33.52
C GLU A 48 1.23 14.25 33.00
N VAL A 49 1.96 13.40 32.27
CA VAL A 49 1.43 12.15 31.70
C VAL A 49 1.02 11.23 32.85
N ASN A 50 -0.23 11.37 33.30
CA ASN A 50 -0.79 10.58 34.38
C ASN A 50 -0.98 9.14 33.89
N ILE A 51 -0.10 8.23 34.33
CA ILE A 51 -0.16 6.80 34.02
C ILE A 51 -0.99 6.09 35.11
N ILE A 52 -2.32 6.23 35.04
CA ILE A 52 -3.28 5.61 35.98
C ILE A 52 -3.68 4.19 35.51
N ALA A 53 -3.97 3.32 36.49
CA ALA A 53 -4.52 1.94 36.53
C ALA A 53 -4.62 1.04 35.26
N GLN A 54 -4.30 -0.25 35.43
CA GLN A 54 -4.07 -1.26 34.37
C GLN A 54 -5.17 -1.44 33.31
N SER A 55 -6.45 -1.22 33.62
CA SER A 55 -7.56 -1.30 32.67
C SER A 55 -7.71 -0.04 31.80
N ASP A 56 -7.22 1.11 32.28
CA ASP A 56 -7.24 2.40 31.58
C ASP A 56 -6.06 2.52 30.59
N ARG A 57 -4.95 1.84 30.90
CA ARG A 57 -3.71 1.87 30.09
C ARG A 57 -3.90 1.37 28.67
N VAL A 58 -4.68 0.29 28.48
CA VAL A 58 -4.94 -0.28 27.15
C VAL A 58 -5.75 0.69 26.30
N LEU A 59 -6.80 1.30 26.87
CA LEU A 59 -7.61 2.32 26.19
C LEU A 59 -6.79 3.57 25.85
N LYS A 60 -5.89 3.97 26.76
CA LYS A 60 -4.97 5.09 26.55
C LYS A 60 -3.99 4.83 25.40
N VAL A 61 -3.49 3.60 25.24
CA VAL A 61 -2.64 3.22 24.09
C VAL A 61 -3.37 3.43 22.77
N PHE A 62 -4.67 3.09 22.68
CA PHE A 62 -5.44 3.34 21.46
C PHE A 62 -5.61 4.84 21.14
N ASP A 63 -5.91 5.66 22.15
CA ASP A 63 -6.07 7.11 21.97
C ASP A 63 -4.72 7.78 21.62
N ASP A 64 -3.66 7.43 22.34
CA ASP A 64 -2.31 7.92 22.08
C ASP A 64 -1.80 7.45 20.71
N TYR A 65 -2.16 6.25 20.26
CA TYR A 65 -1.81 5.77 18.92
C TYR A 65 -2.46 6.65 17.84
N GLY A 66 -3.74 6.99 17.97
CA GLY A 66 -4.42 7.91 17.04
C GLY A 66 -3.83 9.33 17.04
N LYS A 67 -3.40 9.83 18.22
CA LYS A 67 -2.72 11.13 18.34
C LYS A 67 -1.33 11.09 17.71
N ALA A 68 -0.56 10.03 17.95
CA ALA A 68 0.75 9.81 17.36
C ALA A 68 0.66 9.70 15.81
N ALA A 69 -0.33 8.98 15.28
CA ALA A 69 -0.55 8.89 13.83
C ALA A 69 -0.75 10.28 13.19
N LYS A 70 -1.61 11.12 13.79
CA LYS A 70 -1.82 12.50 13.33
C LYS A 70 -0.55 13.36 13.41
N HIS A 71 0.25 13.16 14.45
CA HIS A 71 1.52 13.86 14.60
C HIS A 71 2.52 13.47 13.49
N LEU A 72 2.64 12.17 13.22
CA LEU A 72 3.48 11.64 12.14
C LEU A 72 3.01 12.14 10.77
N GLU A 73 1.71 12.13 10.49
CA GLU A 73 1.15 12.67 9.24
C GLU A 73 1.47 14.15 9.06
N LYS A 74 1.36 14.95 10.14
CA LYS A 74 1.72 16.37 10.13
C LYS A 74 3.21 16.54 9.82
N GLN A 75 4.10 15.78 10.47
CA GLN A 75 5.54 15.85 10.23
C GLN A 75 5.90 15.46 8.79
N ALA A 76 5.36 14.35 8.29
CA ALA A 76 5.59 13.89 6.92
C ALA A 76 5.13 14.94 5.91
N ARG A 77 3.93 15.51 6.11
CA ARG A 77 3.39 16.58 5.26
C ARG A 77 4.26 17.83 5.26
N VAL A 78 4.69 18.29 6.43
CA VAL A 78 5.58 19.46 6.55
C VAL A 78 6.88 19.18 5.79
N ARG A 79 7.50 18.03 6.05
CA ARG A 79 8.78 17.66 5.43
C ARG A 79 8.66 17.57 3.91
N ARG A 80 7.63 16.92 3.37
CA ARG A 80 7.37 16.87 1.92
C ARG A 80 7.18 18.26 1.33
N ARG A 81 6.41 19.15 1.97
CA ARG A 81 6.17 20.52 1.48
C ARG A 81 7.43 21.37 1.51
N THR A 82 8.33 21.16 2.46
CA THR A 82 9.61 21.88 2.54
C THR A 82 10.67 21.37 1.56
N MET A 83 10.41 20.25 0.87
CA MET A 83 11.33 19.78 -0.17
C MET A 83 11.33 20.77 -1.34
N PRO A 84 12.51 21.15 -1.86
CA PRO A 84 12.59 22.04 -3.02
C PRO A 84 11.87 21.42 -4.22
N ASP A 85 11.10 22.23 -4.96
CA ASP A 85 10.51 21.81 -6.24
C ASP A 85 11.64 21.71 -7.28
N PRO A 86 11.78 20.58 -7.99
CA PRO A 86 12.75 20.50 -9.08
C PRO A 86 12.35 21.49 -10.20
N PRO A 87 13.31 22.12 -10.92
CA PRO A 87 13.01 23.11 -11.95
C PRO A 87 12.00 22.64 -13.00
N GLN A 88 12.02 21.35 -13.33
CA GLN A 88 11.11 20.71 -14.28
C GLN A 88 9.65 20.73 -13.80
N MET A 89 9.42 20.65 -12.48
CA MET A 89 8.08 20.74 -11.88
C MET A 89 7.50 22.15 -12.00
N MET A 90 8.35 23.18 -11.90
CA MET A 90 7.93 24.57 -12.10
C MET A 90 7.68 24.92 -13.57
N ALA A 91 8.38 24.24 -14.49
CA ALA A 91 8.23 24.42 -15.93
C ALA A 91 7.07 23.61 -16.55
N MET A 92 6.39 22.77 -15.75
CA MET A 92 5.34 21.89 -16.23
C MET A 92 4.09 22.67 -16.65
N LYS A 93 3.62 22.44 -17.87
CA LYS A 93 2.40 23.05 -18.39
C LYS A 93 1.16 22.30 -17.86
N ASP A 94 0.18 23.07 -17.38
CA ASP A 94 -1.11 22.59 -16.85
C ASP A 94 -0.95 21.41 -15.87
N PRO A 95 -0.24 21.60 -14.74
CA PRO A 95 0.04 20.52 -13.81
C PRO A 95 -1.22 20.07 -13.07
N VAL A 96 -1.37 18.76 -12.94
CA VAL A 96 -2.34 18.09 -12.08
C VAL A 96 -1.57 17.51 -10.91
N THR A 97 -1.90 17.93 -9.70
CA THR A 97 -1.24 17.47 -8.48
C THR A 97 -2.24 16.76 -7.57
N ASN A 98 -1.98 15.49 -7.29
CA ASN A 98 -2.69 14.71 -6.30
C ASN A 98 -1.80 14.52 -5.07
N THR A 99 -2.35 14.66 -3.87
CA THR A 99 -1.62 14.42 -2.62
C THR A 99 -2.47 13.59 -1.68
N SER A 100 -1.86 12.65 -0.99
CA SER A 100 -2.52 11.86 0.04
C SER A 100 -1.49 11.39 1.08
N SER A 101 -2.00 11.05 2.26
CA SER A 101 -1.21 10.53 3.37
C SER A 101 -1.73 9.14 3.75
N LEU A 102 -0.84 8.31 4.29
CA LEU A 102 -1.16 6.99 4.84
C LEU A 102 -0.40 6.82 6.14
N SER A 103 -1.09 6.56 7.24
CA SER A 103 -0.48 6.16 8.51
C SER A 103 -0.75 4.69 8.81
N GLY A 104 0.21 4.03 9.46
CA GLY A 104 0.12 2.59 9.68
C GLY A 104 1.26 2.02 10.51
N LEU A 105 1.18 0.71 10.70
CA LEU A 105 2.17 -0.11 11.38
C LEU A 105 2.85 -1.02 10.36
N TRP A 106 4.18 -0.99 10.33
CA TRP A 106 4.96 -1.87 9.47
C TRP A 106 5.87 -2.76 10.30
N ILE A 107 5.85 -4.06 10.02
CA ILE A 107 6.64 -5.08 10.71
C ILE A 107 7.84 -5.42 9.83
N ASN A 108 9.03 -5.41 10.42
CA ASN A 108 10.31 -5.56 9.75
C ASN A 108 10.39 -4.73 8.45
N PRO A 109 10.16 -3.41 8.52
CA PRO A 109 10.31 -2.54 7.36
C PRO A 109 11.79 -2.50 6.97
N VAL A 110 12.17 -3.39 6.07
CA VAL A 110 13.45 -3.36 5.36
C VAL A 110 13.25 -2.63 4.05
N ALA A 111 14.27 -1.90 3.60
CA ALA A 111 14.30 -1.45 2.22
C ALA A 111 14.07 -2.65 1.29
N VAL A 112 13.33 -2.41 0.20
CA VAL A 112 13.12 -3.40 -0.86
C VAL A 112 14.44 -3.57 -1.63
N THR A 113 15.53 -3.99 -0.98
CA THR A 113 16.84 -4.14 -1.61
C THR A 113 16.84 -5.40 -2.45
N GLY A 114 16.99 -5.23 -3.76
CA GLY A 114 17.09 -6.32 -4.73
C GLY A 114 18.50 -6.90 -4.89
N ALA A 115 19.40 -6.77 -3.92
CA ALA A 115 20.80 -7.18 -4.10
C ALA A 115 21.26 -8.35 -3.21
N ASP A 116 20.65 -8.56 -2.04
CA ASP A 116 21.02 -9.69 -1.18
C ASP A 116 20.06 -10.85 -1.39
N GLN A 117 20.59 -11.97 -1.86
CA GLN A 117 19.91 -13.24 -2.16
C GLN A 117 19.25 -13.93 -0.94
N GLY A 118 19.01 -13.20 0.16
CA GLY A 118 18.41 -13.72 1.38
C GLY A 118 17.48 -12.76 2.12
N HIS A 119 17.31 -11.51 1.68
CA HIS A 119 16.41 -10.57 2.34
C HIS A 119 15.04 -10.58 1.67
N VAL A 120 14.05 -11.10 2.40
CA VAL A 120 12.64 -11.10 1.99
C VAL A 120 12.24 -9.65 1.75
N LYS A 121 11.86 -9.31 0.51
CA LYS A 121 11.23 -8.02 0.21
C LYS A 121 10.11 -7.79 1.24
N SER A 122 10.14 -6.67 1.96
CA SER A 122 9.02 -6.30 2.82
C SER A 122 7.82 -6.02 1.91
N MET A 123 7.01 -7.06 1.67
CA MET A 123 5.90 -7.02 0.71
C MET A 123 4.81 -6.06 1.18
N ASP A 124 4.71 -5.82 2.49
CA ASP A 124 3.68 -4.97 3.10
C ASP A 124 3.95 -3.48 2.81
N THR A 125 5.18 -2.99 3.05
CA THR A 125 5.55 -1.60 2.76
C THR A 125 5.42 -1.28 1.26
N TYR A 126 5.87 -2.20 0.41
CA TYR A 126 5.69 -2.09 -1.04
C TYR A 126 4.22 -2.11 -1.44
N GLN A 127 3.40 -3.00 -0.87
CA GLN A 127 1.98 -3.11 -1.20
C GLN A 127 1.22 -1.82 -0.83
N ASP A 128 1.46 -1.28 0.35
CA ASP A 128 0.80 -0.07 0.83
C ASP A 128 1.17 1.14 -0.02
N LEU A 129 2.46 1.31 -0.30
CA LEU A 129 2.94 2.38 -1.15
C LEU A 129 2.42 2.24 -2.59
N SER A 130 2.37 1.01 -3.10
CA SER A 130 1.83 0.69 -4.41
C SER A 130 0.35 1.07 -4.54
N LYS A 131 -0.47 0.78 -3.52
CA LYS A 131 -1.87 1.21 -3.45
C LYS A 131 -2.00 2.73 -3.39
N LEU A 132 -1.27 3.38 -2.48
CA LEU A 132 -1.28 4.84 -2.34
C LEU A 132 -0.89 5.54 -3.64
N LEU A 133 0.19 5.10 -4.29
CA LEU A 133 0.64 5.61 -5.58
C LEU A 133 -0.40 5.38 -6.68
N THR A 134 -1.12 4.27 -6.65
CA THR A 134 -2.18 3.98 -7.63
C THR A 134 -3.36 4.93 -7.45
N LEU A 135 -3.79 5.19 -6.22
CA LEU A 135 -4.84 6.17 -5.89
C LEU A 135 -4.46 7.59 -6.30
N LEU A 136 -3.18 7.94 -6.19
CA LEU A 136 -2.65 9.24 -6.62
C LEU A 136 -2.46 9.35 -8.13
N GLY A 137 -2.64 8.27 -8.88
CA GLY A 137 -2.42 8.24 -10.33
C GLY A 137 -0.93 8.34 -10.68
N ALA A 138 -0.03 7.79 -9.86
CA ALA A 138 1.37 7.67 -10.21
C ALA A 138 1.59 6.59 -11.28
N PRO A 139 2.53 6.79 -12.21
CA PRO A 139 2.86 5.80 -13.23
C PRO A 139 3.38 4.52 -12.58
N LEU A 140 3.17 3.41 -13.30
CA LEU A 140 3.61 2.07 -12.89
C LEU A 140 5.14 1.95 -12.85
N ILE A 141 5.75 2.51 -13.88
CA ILE A 141 7.18 2.51 -14.15
C ILE A 141 7.66 3.94 -14.27
N THR A 142 8.89 4.19 -13.83
CA THR A 142 9.62 5.42 -14.09
C THR A 142 10.89 5.11 -14.85
N VAL A 143 11.26 6.01 -15.75
CA VAL A 143 12.54 5.94 -16.45
C VAL A 143 13.54 6.82 -15.73
N SER A 144 14.59 6.22 -15.17
CA SER A 144 15.66 6.96 -14.52
C SER A 144 16.44 7.82 -15.53
N ASN A 145 17.24 8.76 -15.02
CA ASN A 145 18.13 9.57 -15.88
C ASN A 145 19.17 8.72 -16.63
N GLN A 146 19.43 7.48 -16.20
CA GLN A 146 20.27 6.52 -16.91
C GLN A 146 19.47 5.61 -17.86
N TYR A 147 18.24 5.99 -18.24
CA TYR A 147 17.35 5.21 -19.12
C TYR A 147 17.00 3.82 -18.57
N THR A 148 17.11 3.63 -17.26
CA THR A 148 16.74 2.37 -16.62
C THR A 148 15.24 2.40 -16.31
N VAL A 149 14.52 1.35 -16.70
CA VAL A 149 13.09 1.20 -16.39
C VAL A 149 12.95 0.55 -15.02
N GLU A 150 12.40 1.28 -14.07
CA GLU A 150 12.26 0.84 -12.68
C GLU A 150 10.80 0.90 -12.23
N ASP A 151 10.41 0.00 -11.32
CA ASP A 151 9.10 0.08 -10.66
C ASP A 151 9.09 1.28 -9.71
N THR A 152 8.19 2.23 -9.98
CA THR A 152 8.05 3.47 -9.22
C THR A 152 7.87 3.23 -7.72
N ALA A 153 7.05 2.23 -7.35
CA ALA A 153 6.76 1.92 -5.95
C ALA A 153 7.95 1.24 -5.29
N ALA A 154 8.68 0.37 -6.02
CA ALA A 154 9.89 -0.26 -5.49
C ALA A 154 11.00 0.77 -5.25
N LEU A 155 11.23 1.67 -6.21
CA LEU A 155 12.22 2.74 -6.09
C LEU A 155 11.92 3.68 -4.92
N LEU A 156 10.64 4.07 -4.78
CA LEU A 156 10.22 4.94 -3.69
C LEU A 156 10.28 4.23 -2.33
N ALA A 157 9.90 2.95 -2.26
CA ALA A 157 10.02 2.15 -1.05
C ALA A 157 11.49 1.96 -0.63
N GLN A 158 12.38 1.67 -1.58
CA GLN A 158 13.82 1.62 -1.30
C GLN A 158 14.29 2.93 -0.69
N SER A 159 13.92 4.07 -1.27
CA SER A 159 14.39 5.37 -0.78
C SER A 159 13.80 5.78 0.58
N LEU A 160 12.52 5.53 0.82
CA LEU A 160 11.85 5.92 2.07
C LEU A 160 12.17 5.00 3.24
N PHE A 161 12.48 3.73 2.96
CA PHE A 161 12.75 2.70 3.97
C PHE A 161 14.24 2.25 4.00
N ALA A 162 15.13 2.91 3.23
CA ALA A 162 16.59 2.66 3.21
C ALA A 162 17.24 2.74 4.59
N ASN A 163 16.80 3.70 5.40
CA ASN A 163 17.41 4.03 6.69
C ASN A 163 16.72 3.30 7.83
N ALA A 164 16.29 2.05 7.62
CA ALA A 164 15.75 1.25 8.69
C ALA A 164 16.75 1.23 9.85
N PRO A 165 16.44 1.77 11.05
CA PRO A 165 17.35 1.71 12.17
C PRO A 165 17.81 0.26 12.34
N VAL A 166 19.13 0.08 12.18
CA VAL A 166 19.77 -1.20 12.37
C VAL A 166 19.86 -1.53 13.86
N GLU A 167 19.70 -0.55 14.77
CA GLU A 167 19.80 -0.75 16.21
C GLU A 167 18.83 0.15 17.01
N GLN A 168 18.25 -0.42 18.08
CA GLN A 168 17.22 0.12 18.99
C GLN A 168 17.61 1.40 19.78
N SER A 169 18.69 2.07 19.44
CA SER A 169 19.28 3.11 20.27
C SER A 169 18.73 4.50 19.94
N SER A 170 17.54 4.85 20.46
CA SER A 170 17.22 6.28 20.67
C SER A 170 16.12 6.58 21.69
N LEU A 171 15.41 5.59 22.23
CA LEU A 171 14.40 5.85 23.25
C LEU A 171 14.92 5.79 24.70
N GLU A 172 16.14 5.27 24.92
CA GLU A 172 16.72 5.11 26.27
C GLU A 172 17.30 6.39 26.88
N THR A 173 17.39 7.49 26.12
CA THR A 173 17.75 8.79 26.68
C THR A 173 16.51 9.67 26.83
N ASP A 174 16.22 10.05 28.07
CA ASP A 174 15.23 11.08 28.42
C ASP A 174 15.49 12.42 27.69
N ASP A 175 16.67 12.60 27.08
CA ASP A 175 17.11 13.80 26.36
C ASP A 175 16.82 13.83 24.84
N ALA A 176 16.29 12.76 24.22
CA ALA A 176 15.94 12.83 22.79
C ALA A 176 14.70 13.73 22.58
N LEU A 177 14.94 14.97 22.15
CA LEU A 177 13.94 16.02 21.99
C LEU A 177 12.83 15.70 20.96
N ASN A 178 12.94 14.64 20.16
CA ASN A 178 11.88 14.13 19.28
C ASN A 178 12.24 12.70 18.84
N PRO A 179 11.49 11.66 19.25
CA PRO A 179 11.78 10.27 18.88
C PRO A 179 11.40 9.92 17.43
N VAL A 180 10.85 10.88 16.67
CA VAL A 180 10.42 10.66 15.28
C VAL A 180 11.56 10.94 14.31
N SER A 181 11.87 9.95 13.49
CA SER A 181 12.75 10.09 12.32
C SER A 181 11.92 10.43 11.08
N THR A 182 12.49 11.16 10.12
CA THR A 182 11.82 11.39 8.83
C THR A 182 12.79 11.22 7.66
N THR A 183 12.40 10.39 6.69
CA THR A 183 13.06 10.27 5.40
C THR A 183 12.25 10.98 4.33
N VAL A 184 12.91 11.48 3.30
CA VAL A 184 12.28 12.15 2.16
C VAL A 184 12.84 11.58 0.86
N SER A 185 12.01 11.55 -0.16
CA SER A 185 12.39 11.06 -1.49
C SER A 185 11.68 11.83 -2.58
N SER A 186 12.37 12.02 -3.70
CA SER A 186 11.77 12.60 -4.90
C SER A 186 12.18 11.83 -6.14
N ILE A 187 11.19 11.48 -6.96
CA ILE A 187 11.39 10.87 -8.27
C ILE A 187 10.98 11.88 -9.33
N THR A 188 11.80 12.02 -10.36
CA THR A 188 11.50 12.83 -11.54
C THR A 188 11.66 11.95 -12.76
N ASP A 189 10.58 11.79 -13.51
CA ASP A 189 10.56 11.06 -14.77
C ASP A 189 10.28 12.05 -15.91
N SER A 190 11.30 12.25 -16.74
CA SER A 190 11.23 13.14 -17.90
C SER A 190 10.43 12.55 -19.06
N ALA A 191 10.31 11.22 -19.15
CA ALA A 191 9.57 10.55 -20.21
C ALA A 191 8.05 10.62 -19.99
N THR A 192 7.62 10.58 -18.73
CA THR A 192 6.20 10.64 -18.35
C THR A 192 5.77 12.00 -17.83
N GLU A 193 6.67 13.01 -17.83
CA GLU A 193 6.43 14.33 -17.23
C GLU A 193 5.81 14.21 -15.82
N THR A 194 6.40 13.35 -15.00
CA THR A 194 5.90 13.02 -13.66
C THR A 194 6.94 13.37 -12.60
N HIS A 195 6.49 14.06 -11.56
CA HIS A 195 7.26 14.30 -10.35
C HIS A 195 6.53 13.73 -9.15
N ILE A 196 7.25 12.95 -8.36
CA ILE A 196 6.76 12.37 -7.12
C ILE A 196 7.61 12.92 -5.99
N LYS A 197 6.97 13.47 -4.96
CA LYS A 197 7.62 13.83 -3.69
C LYS A 197 6.97 13.02 -2.59
N ALA A 198 7.79 12.42 -1.75
CA ALA A 198 7.32 11.67 -0.61
C ALA A 198 8.14 11.97 0.63
N ALA A 199 7.48 11.89 1.78
CA ALA A 199 8.12 11.86 3.07
C ALA A 199 7.55 10.70 3.89
N HIS A 200 8.40 10.10 4.72
CA HIS A 200 8.02 9.05 5.66
C HIS A 200 8.52 9.44 7.05
N SER A 201 7.60 9.76 7.95
CA SER A 201 7.89 10.05 9.36
C SER A 201 7.54 8.84 10.20
N TYR A 202 8.45 8.34 11.04
CA TYR A 202 8.25 7.11 11.79
C TYR A 202 9.05 7.07 13.09
N TYR A 203 8.65 6.15 13.98
CA TYR A 203 9.41 5.75 15.16
C TYR A 203 9.24 4.25 15.40
N GLU A 204 10.19 3.66 16.13
CA GLU A 204 10.14 2.26 16.51
C GLU A 204 9.30 2.05 17.79
N ILE A 205 8.45 1.02 17.77
CA ILE A 205 7.72 0.56 18.94
C ILE A 205 8.50 -0.59 19.56
N PRO A 206 9.02 -0.44 20.80
CA PRO A 206 9.74 -1.51 21.47
C PRO A 206 8.76 -2.60 21.91
N MET A 207 8.68 -3.68 21.13
CA MET A 207 7.73 -4.77 21.40
C MET A 207 8.13 -5.65 22.60
N GLY A 208 9.39 -5.57 23.07
CA GLY A 208 9.87 -6.31 24.24
C GLY A 208 9.95 -7.83 24.07
N ASP A 209 9.81 -8.32 22.85
CA ASP A 209 9.75 -9.74 22.55
C ASP A 209 11.14 -10.29 22.19
N THR A 210 11.43 -11.55 22.55
CA THR A 210 12.71 -12.23 22.21
C THR A 210 12.84 -12.56 20.73
N THR A 211 11.77 -12.37 19.96
CA THR A 211 11.78 -12.48 18.50
C THR A 211 12.17 -11.13 17.91
N SER A 212 13.20 -11.12 17.05
CA SER A 212 13.83 -9.95 16.42
C SER A 212 12.92 -9.23 15.41
N LYS A 213 11.70 -8.86 15.80
CA LYS A 213 10.74 -8.15 14.96
C LYS A 213 10.80 -6.66 15.28
N ASN A 214 11.31 -5.87 14.32
CA ASN A 214 11.30 -4.42 14.39
C ASN A 214 9.92 -3.93 13.94
N VAL A 215 9.22 -3.18 14.78
CA VAL A 215 7.87 -2.66 14.46
C VAL A 215 7.93 -1.14 14.42
N TRP A 216 7.52 -0.55 13.30
CA TRP A 216 7.44 0.90 13.18
C TRP A 216 6.00 1.36 13.11
N HIS A 217 5.71 2.44 13.82
CA HIS A 217 4.56 3.27 13.55
C HIS A 217 5.02 4.49 12.77
N GLY A 218 4.44 4.69 11.59
CA GLY A 218 4.82 5.80 10.73
C GLY A 218 3.66 6.34 9.92
N ALA A 219 3.97 7.42 9.20
CA ALA A 219 3.10 8.04 8.22
C ALA A 219 3.87 8.43 6.96
N LEU A 220 3.28 8.13 5.82
CA LEU A 220 3.69 8.52 4.49
C LEU A 220 2.86 9.73 4.06
N ASP A 221 3.50 10.74 3.45
CA ASP A 221 2.81 11.81 2.72
C ASP A 221 3.40 11.88 1.32
N VAL A 222 2.57 11.66 0.31
CA VAL A 222 3.00 11.54 -1.09
C VAL A 222 2.25 12.54 -1.95
N SER A 223 2.99 13.26 -2.79
CA SER A 223 2.47 14.17 -3.81
C SER A 223 2.95 13.71 -5.17
N VAL A 224 2.01 13.53 -6.09
CA VAL A 224 2.25 13.16 -7.48
C VAL A 224 1.79 14.33 -8.34
N GLN A 225 2.72 14.97 -9.03
CA GLN A 225 2.44 16.03 -10.00
C GLN A 225 2.74 15.54 -11.41
N ARG A 226 1.82 15.80 -12.33
CA ARG A 226 1.89 15.34 -13.72
C ARG A 226 1.31 16.38 -14.66
N SER A 227 1.73 16.36 -15.93
CA SER A 227 1.05 17.16 -16.93
C SER A 227 -0.34 16.58 -17.24
N LYS A 228 -1.31 17.44 -17.57
CA LYS A 228 -2.64 16.99 -18.00
C LYS A 228 -2.56 16.03 -19.19
N ALA A 229 -1.63 16.24 -20.11
CA ALA A 229 -1.41 15.36 -21.26
C ALA A 229 -0.96 13.95 -20.84
N SER A 230 -0.05 13.86 -19.86
CA SER A 230 0.40 12.59 -19.28
C SER A 230 -0.75 11.84 -18.59
N CYS A 231 -1.58 12.55 -17.82
CA CYS A 231 -2.77 11.95 -17.20
C CYS A 231 -3.74 11.38 -18.25
N MET A 232 -4.04 12.13 -19.31
CA MET A 232 -4.94 11.68 -20.38
C MET A 232 -4.37 10.47 -21.15
N ARG A 233 -3.05 10.45 -21.38
CA ARG A 233 -2.36 9.31 -22.00
C ARG A 233 -2.42 8.06 -21.12
N GLU A 234 -2.32 8.20 -19.81
CA GLU A 234 -2.41 7.03 -18.93
C GLU A 234 -3.84 6.50 -18.84
N ILE A 235 -4.85 7.38 -18.81
CA ILE A 235 -6.26 6.97 -18.87
C ILE A 235 -6.52 6.18 -20.15
N SER A 236 -6.01 6.63 -21.31
CA SER A 236 -6.18 5.90 -22.56
C SER A 236 -5.41 4.58 -22.62
N LEU A 237 -4.24 4.48 -21.97
CA LEU A 237 -3.41 3.27 -21.96
C LEU A 237 -3.86 2.19 -20.96
N ARG A 238 -4.45 2.58 -19.83
CA ARG A 238 -5.00 1.64 -18.83
C ARG A 238 -6.25 0.93 -19.35
N GLY A 239 -6.92 1.51 -20.35
CA GLY A 239 -8.22 1.05 -20.82
C GLY A 239 -9.31 1.41 -19.82
N GLU A 240 -10.55 1.56 -20.30
CA GLU A 240 -11.70 1.75 -19.41
C GLU A 240 -11.90 0.48 -18.57
N THR A 241 -12.19 0.67 -17.27
CA THR A 241 -12.78 -0.38 -16.45
C THR A 241 -13.99 -0.90 -17.22
N THR A 242 -13.92 -2.14 -17.69
CA THR A 242 -14.97 -2.71 -18.52
C THR A 242 -16.13 -3.07 -17.60
N TYR A 243 -17.09 -2.17 -17.48
CA TYR A 243 -18.41 -2.49 -16.96
C TYR A 243 -19.22 -3.03 -18.13
N GLU A 244 -19.31 -4.35 -18.27
CA GLU A 244 -20.33 -4.91 -19.14
C GLU A 244 -21.67 -4.68 -18.46
N ALA A 245 -22.53 -3.89 -19.10
CA ALA A 245 -23.94 -3.79 -18.71
C ALA A 245 -24.52 -5.20 -18.62
N GLU A 246 -25.37 -5.46 -17.61
CA GLU A 246 -26.00 -6.76 -17.40
C GLU A 246 -26.60 -7.31 -18.70
N SER A 247 -25.86 -8.18 -19.38
CA SER A 247 -26.46 -9.05 -20.37
C SER A 247 -27.27 -10.05 -19.58
N GLN A 248 -28.59 -10.08 -19.82
CA GLN A 248 -29.46 -11.12 -19.29
C GLN A 248 -28.80 -12.50 -19.48
N PRO A 249 -28.84 -13.37 -18.47
CA PRO A 249 -28.15 -14.65 -18.56
C PRO A 249 -28.63 -15.40 -19.80
N VAL A 250 -27.68 -15.90 -20.60
CA VAL A 250 -27.93 -16.72 -21.80
C VAL A 250 -28.60 -18.06 -21.42
N THR A 251 -28.67 -18.39 -20.13
CA THR A 251 -29.19 -19.65 -19.60
C THR A 251 -30.10 -19.45 -18.38
N SER A 252 -31.21 -20.18 -18.36
CA SER A 252 -32.18 -20.22 -17.26
C SER A 252 -31.58 -20.92 -16.03
N GLY A 253 -31.51 -20.25 -14.88
CA GLY A 253 -31.08 -20.83 -13.60
C GLY A 253 -30.37 -19.83 -12.66
N SER A 254 -30.14 -20.22 -11.40
CA SER A 254 -29.43 -19.37 -10.43
C SER A 254 -27.97 -19.17 -10.82
N SER A 255 -27.52 -17.91 -10.84
CA SER A 255 -26.13 -17.52 -11.13
C SER A 255 -25.54 -16.77 -9.93
N TRP A 256 -24.26 -16.99 -9.67
CA TRP A 256 -23.52 -16.22 -8.65
C TRP A 256 -22.77 -15.06 -9.27
N GLU A 257 -22.77 -13.94 -8.55
CA GLU A 257 -21.77 -12.90 -8.73
C GLU A 257 -20.67 -13.07 -7.67
N VAL A 258 -19.43 -13.12 -8.14
CA VAL A 258 -18.25 -13.43 -7.33
C VAL A 258 -17.20 -12.36 -7.54
N ALA A 259 -16.75 -11.73 -6.46
CA ALA A 259 -15.60 -10.84 -6.47
C ALA A 259 -14.35 -11.62 -6.04
N LEU A 260 -13.31 -11.53 -6.87
CA LEU A 260 -12.04 -12.23 -6.70
C LEU A 260 -10.92 -11.20 -6.59
N ASN A 261 -10.21 -11.20 -5.47
CA ASN A 261 -9.01 -10.39 -5.28
C ASN A 261 -7.78 -11.25 -5.58
N VAL A 262 -7.02 -10.90 -6.61
CA VAL A 262 -5.81 -11.58 -7.06
C VAL A 262 -4.59 -10.73 -6.71
N ASP A 263 -3.75 -11.24 -5.80
CA ASP A 263 -2.56 -10.54 -5.31
C ASP A 263 -1.31 -10.94 -6.08
N TRP A 264 -0.91 -10.10 -7.04
CA TRP A 264 0.26 -10.32 -7.89
C TRP A 264 1.58 -10.02 -7.17
N ALA A 265 2.69 -10.53 -7.73
CA ALA A 265 4.02 -10.33 -7.18
C ALA A 265 4.45 -8.85 -7.17
N ASP A 266 4.10 -8.11 -8.21
CA ASP A 266 4.37 -6.69 -8.35
C ASP A 266 3.28 -5.99 -9.19
N ARG A 267 3.38 -4.66 -9.27
CA ARG A 267 2.46 -3.80 -10.04
C ARG A 267 2.47 -4.12 -11.54
N ARG A 268 3.61 -4.52 -12.10
CA ARG A 268 3.78 -4.77 -13.53
C ARG A 268 3.08 -6.04 -13.97
N ALA A 269 3.25 -7.12 -13.22
CA ALA A 269 2.52 -8.36 -13.41
C ALA A 269 1.00 -8.13 -13.32
N ALA A 270 0.57 -7.28 -12.38
CA ALA A 270 -0.84 -6.96 -12.20
C ALA A 270 -1.44 -6.16 -13.38
N ASP A 271 -0.71 -5.19 -13.94
CA ASP A 271 -1.15 -4.44 -15.14
C ASP A 271 -1.24 -5.33 -16.38
N LEU A 272 -0.25 -6.20 -16.60
CA LEU A 272 -0.28 -7.18 -17.68
C LEU A 272 -1.49 -8.10 -17.54
N ALA A 273 -1.69 -8.65 -16.35
CA ALA A 273 -2.83 -9.51 -16.07
C ALA A 273 -4.17 -8.80 -16.29
N MET A 274 -4.29 -7.53 -15.89
CA MET A 274 -5.51 -6.76 -16.12
C MET A 274 -5.89 -6.71 -17.60
N ARG A 275 -4.91 -6.54 -18.49
CA ARG A 275 -5.11 -6.51 -19.96
C ARG A 275 -5.50 -7.89 -20.51
N GLU A 276 -4.83 -8.94 -20.05
CA GLU A 276 -5.01 -10.29 -20.59
C GLU A 276 -6.19 -11.07 -20.00
N THR A 277 -6.68 -10.67 -18.81
CA THR A 277 -7.73 -11.42 -18.08
C THR A 277 -8.98 -11.59 -18.92
N LYS A 278 -9.47 -10.52 -19.57
CA LYS A 278 -10.68 -10.59 -20.40
C LYS A 278 -10.53 -11.54 -21.57
N VAL A 279 -9.44 -11.40 -22.31
CA VAL A 279 -9.14 -12.23 -23.47
C VAL A 279 -8.98 -13.70 -23.06
N THR A 280 -8.32 -13.95 -21.94
CA THR A 280 -8.07 -15.30 -21.42
C THR A 280 -9.37 -15.97 -20.96
N ILE A 281 -10.24 -15.25 -20.24
CA ILE A 281 -11.56 -15.78 -19.84
C ILE A 281 -12.38 -16.16 -21.07
N GLN A 282 -12.50 -15.25 -22.05
CA GLN A 282 -13.27 -15.50 -23.27
C GLN A 282 -12.75 -16.68 -24.10
N LYS A 283 -11.43 -16.91 -24.11
CA LYS A 283 -10.80 -18.07 -24.78
C LYS A 283 -11.03 -19.39 -24.04
N LEU A 284 -11.04 -19.37 -22.71
CA LEU A 284 -11.19 -20.59 -21.89
C LEU A 284 -12.64 -21.02 -21.76
N ASP A 285 -13.52 -20.09 -21.42
CA ASP A 285 -14.94 -20.33 -21.24
C ASP A 285 -15.72 -19.02 -21.38
N ASN A 286 -16.43 -18.88 -22.50
CA ASN A 286 -17.22 -17.68 -22.81
C ASN A 286 -18.55 -17.60 -22.02
N SER A 287 -18.87 -18.61 -21.20
CA SER A 287 -20.06 -18.60 -20.35
C SER A 287 -19.87 -17.80 -19.06
N TYR A 288 -18.63 -17.52 -18.67
CA TYR A 288 -18.31 -16.55 -17.61
C TYR A 288 -18.30 -15.14 -18.18
N SER A 289 -18.97 -14.20 -17.51
CA SER A 289 -18.92 -12.78 -17.88
C SER A 289 -18.18 -11.95 -16.84
N ILE A 290 -17.44 -10.95 -17.30
CA ILE A 290 -16.70 -10.02 -16.44
C ILE A 290 -17.58 -8.79 -16.22
N ILE A 291 -18.01 -8.59 -14.98
CA ILE A 291 -18.78 -7.42 -14.56
C ILE A 291 -17.85 -6.24 -14.29
N ALA A 292 -16.70 -6.52 -13.66
CA ALA A 292 -15.67 -5.52 -13.42
C ALA A 292 -14.29 -6.18 -13.38
N ASN A 293 -13.30 -5.45 -13.86
CA ASN A 293 -11.89 -5.80 -13.72
C ASN A 293 -11.12 -4.51 -13.43
N SER A 294 -10.62 -4.38 -12.21
CA SER A 294 -9.91 -3.17 -11.76
C SER A 294 -8.62 -3.52 -11.04
N LEU A 295 -7.72 -2.55 -10.96
CA LEU A 295 -6.41 -2.71 -10.34
C LEU A 295 -6.20 -1.68 -9.22
N THR A 296 -5.76 -2.15 -8.06
CA THR A 296 -5.36 -1.32 -6.92
C THR A 296 -3.98 -1.75 -6.43
N GLY A 297 -2.93 -1.04 -6.85
CA GLY A 297 -1.54 -1.43 -6.58
C GLY A 297 -1.17 -2.74 -7.29
N ARG A 298 -0.77 -3.76 -6.53
CA ARG A 298 -0.51 -5.13 -7.02
C ARG A 298 -1.73 -6.05 -6.97
N THR A 299 -2.85 -5.58 -6.43
CA THR A 299 -4.07 -6.37 -6.26
C THR A 299 -5.03 -6.09 -7.40
N GLN A 300 -5.38 -7.11 -8.16
CA GLN A 300 -6.43 -7.06 -9.19
C GLN A 300 -7.75 -7.52 -8.59
N ILE A 301 -8.83 -6.78 -8.82
CA ILE A 301 -10.18 -7.09 -8.38
C ILE A 301 -11.00 -7.46 -9.61
N VAL A 302 -11.42 -8.73 -9.67
CA VAL A 302 -12.23 -9.26 -10.78
C VAL A 302 -13.61 -9.65 -10.26
N ARG A 303 -14.66 -8.98 -10.74
CA ARG A 303 -16.05 -9.38 -10.50
C ARG A 303 -16.53 -10.20 -11.67
N LEU A 304 -16.86 -11.46 -11.40
CA LEU A 304 -17.32 -12.43 -12.38
C LEU A 304 -18.78 -12.79 -12.13
N LYS A 305 -19.56 -12.89 -13.20
CA LYS A 305 -20.81 -13.64 -13.20
C LYS A 305 -20.52 -15.08 -13.63
N THR A 306 -20.97 -16.02 -12.82
CA THR A 306 -20.84 -17.45 -13.12
C THR A 306 -21.98 -17.93 -14.01
N PRO A 307 -21.76 -18.95 -14.85
CA PRO A 307 -22.85 -19.59 -15.56
C PRO A 307 -23.76 -20.36 -14.60
N ALA A 308 -25.01 -20.59 -15.01
CA ALA A 308 -26.00 -21.26 -14.16
C ALA A 308 -25.51 -22.62 -13.64
N GLY A 309 -25.71 -22.87 -12.36
CA GLY A 309 -25.32 -24.12 -11.70
C GLY A 309 -23.84 -24.22 -11.29
N LYS A 310 -23.01 -23.20 -11.55
CA LYS A 310 -21.66 -23.10 -10.98
C LYS A 310 -21.70 -22.42 -9.63
N THR A 311 -20.80 -22.83 -8.73
CA THR A 311 -20.66 -22.28 -7.39
C THR A 311 -19.51 -21.25 -7.33
N PRO A 312 -19.42 -20.44 -6.26
CA PRO A 312 -18.25 -19.59 -6.05
C PRO A 312 -16.92 -20.35 -5.95
N ALA A 313 -16.93 -21.59 -5.49
CA ALA A 313 -15.74 -22.44 -5.48
C ALA A 313 -15.28 -22.75 -6.91
N ASP A 314 -16.22 -23.02 -7.83
CA ASP A 314 -15.91 -23.23 -9.24
C ASP A 314 -15.35 -21.96 -9.89
N ALA A 315 -15.89 -20.79 -9.56
CA ALA A 315 -15.37 -19.51 -10.02
C ALA A 315 -13.92 -19.28 -9.58
N ARG A 316 -13.59 -19.62 -8.33
CA ARG A 316 -12.22 -19.56 -7.81
C ARG A 316 -11.28 -20.49 -8.59
N VAL A 317 -11.68 -21.74 -8.79
CA VAL A 317 -10.87 -22.74 -9.52
C VAL A 317 -10.67 -22.32 -10.99
N PHE A 318 -11.70 -21.78 -11.61
CA PHE A 318 -11.62 -21.21 -12.96
C PHE A 318 -10.61 -20.06 -13.00
N MET A 319 -10.69 -19.12 -12.06
CA MET A 319 -9.75 -18.00 -12.01
C MET A 319 -8.30 -18.43 -11.73
N VAL A 320 -8.07 -19.48 -10.91
CA VAL A 320 -6.74 -20.08 -10.76
C VAL A 320 -6.18 -20.56 -12.11
N THR A 321 -7.05 -21.11 -12.97
CA THR A 321 -6.67 -21.58 -14.31
C THR A 321 -6.36 -20.41 -15.25
N VAL A 322 -7.18 -19.35 -15.21
CA VAL A 322 -6.96 -18.10 -15.94
C VAL A 322 -5.61 -17.48 -15.57
N VAL A 323 -5.36 -17.31 -14.28
CA VAL A 323 -4.10 -16.77 -13.75
C VAL A 323 -2.91 -17.58 -14.22
N ARG A 324 -2.99 -18.91 -14.13
CA ARG A 324 -1.90 -19.79 -14.58
C ARG A 324 -1.61 -19.58 -16.07
N LYS A 325 -2.65 -19.46 -16.90
CA LYS A 325 -2.49 -19.20 -18.34
C LYS A 325 -1.84 -17.85 -18.63
N ILE A 326 -2.16 -16.81 -17.86
CA ILE A 326 -1.52 -15.49 -17.96
C ILE A 326 -0.04 -15.58 -17.55
N MET A 327 0.29 -16.34 -16.51
CA MET A 327 1.67 -16.53 -16.06
C MET A 327 2.51 -17.38 -17.01
N ASP A 328 1.90 -18.32 -17.73
CA ASP A 328 2.56 -19.22 -18.68
C ASP A 328 2.75 -18.58 -20.08
N ASP A 329 2.32 -17.33 -20.31
CA ASP A 329 2.46 -16.65 -21.61
C ASP A 329 3.93 -16.23 -21.87
N PRO A 330 4.56 -16.71 -22.97
CA PRO A 330 5.96 -16.43 -23.28
C PRO A 330 6.29 -14.95 -23.60
N GLN A 331 5.29 -14.08 -23.79
CA GLN A 331 5.51 -12.61 -23.91
C GLN A 331 5.84 -11.94 -22.56
N ALA A 332 5.74 -12.66 -21.45
CA ALA A 332 5.97 -12.16 -20.12
C ALA A 332 7.44 -12.41 -19.69
N GLU A 333 8.37 -11.64 -20.27
CA GLU A 333 9.84 -11.86 -20.22
C GLU A 333 10.50 -11.89 -18.81
N ASN A 334 9.77 -11.78 -17.69
CA ASN A 334 10.32 -11.81 -16.33
C ASN A 334 9.65 -12.81 -15.36
N HIS A 335 8.83 -13.75 -15.83
CA HIS A 335 8.07 -14.65 -14.94
C HIS A 335 8.83 -15.89 -14.43
N GLN A 336 10.14 -16.01 -14.69
CA GLN A 336 10.92 -17.11 -14.15
C GLN A 336 11.01 -16.98 -12.62
N GLN A 337 10.11 -17.70 -11.93
CA GLN A 337 9.95 -17.83 -10.45
C GLN A 337 8.97 -16.88 -9.74
N ALA A 338 7.90 -16.40 -10.40
CA ALA A 338 6.79 -15.81 -9.65
C ALA A 338 5.93 -16.91 -9.00
N ALA A 339 5.78 -16.89 -7.67
CA ALA A 339 4.83 -17.76 -6.97
C ALA A 339 3.39 -17.48 -7.44
N MET A 340 2.52 -18.49 -7.43
CA MET A 340 1.10 -18.33 -7.74
C MET A 340 0.49 -17.22 -6.85
N PRO A 341 -0.24 -16.24 -7.43
CA PRO A 341 -0.86 -15.20 -6.65
C PRO A 341 -1.96 -15.75 -5.75
N GLN A 342 -2.18 -15.10 -4.61
CA GLN A 342 -3.27 -15.48 -3.72
C GLN A 342 -4.59 -14.99 -4.30
N ILE A 343 -5.62 -15.85 -4.24
CA ILE A 343 -6.98 -15.52 -4.70
C ILE A 343 -7.95 -15.63 -3.52
N LEU A 344 -8.45 -14.47 -3.10
CA LEU A 344 -9.50 -14.32 -2.08
C LEU A 344 -10.85 -14.13 -2.76
N VAL A 345 -11.92 -14.68 -2.16
CA VAL A 345 -13.26 -14.74 -2.77
C VAL A 345 -14.28 -14.10 -1.83
N THR A 346 -15.07 -13.16 -2.34
CA THR A 346 -16.27 -12.63 -1.69
C THR A 346 -17.48 -12.82 -2.62
N THR A 347 -18.64 -13.16 -2.06
CA THR A 347 -19.76 -13.72 -2.84
C THR A 347 -21.10 -13.08 -2.50
N SER A 348 -21.93 -12.85 -3.52
CA SER A 348 -23.35 -12.50 -3.37
C SER A 348 -24.20 -13.39 -4.27
N LEU A 349 -25.28 -13.96 -3.71
CA LEU A 349 -26.27 -14.72 -4.49
C LEU A 349 -27.20 -13.73 -5.20
N ILE A 350 -27.39 -13.92 -6.51
CA ILE A 350 -28.44 -13.24 -7.27
C ILE A 350 -29.56 -14.28 -7.47
N ALA A 351 -30.73 -13.99 -6.88
CA ALA A 351 -31.90 -14.87 -6.91
C ALA A 351 -32.69 -14.75 -8.21
#